data_AF-A0A382CSL4-F1
#
_entry.id   AF-A0A382CSL4-F1
#
_cell.length_a   1.000
_cell.length_b   1.000
_cell.length_c   1.000
_cell.angle_alpha   90.00
_cell.angle_beta   90.00
_cell.angle_gamma   90.00
#
_symmetry.space_group_name_H-M   'P 1'
#
loop_
_entity.id
_entity.type
_entity.pdbx_description
1 polymer ?
#
loop_
_entity_poly.entity_id
_entity_poly.type
_entity_poly.pdbx_seq_one_letter_code
_entity_poly.pdbx_strand_id
1 'polypeptide(L)' 'MLSKKVKSRIFFLAVSLISVAIVIFIVLRSLEENVVYFFSPTEIYNKANISVDKQIRIGGLVKKNSVSKNDISINF' A
#
# COMPACT_ATOMS: atom_id res chain seq x y z
N MET A 1 -33.17 30.66 -15.70
CA MET A 1 -33.35 29.25 -15.28
C MET A 1 -32.59 28.35 -16.26
N LEU A 2 -31.63 27.56 -15.79
CA LEU A 2 -30.85 26.65 -16.66
C LEU A 2 -31.77 25.63 -17.34
N SER A 3 -31.66 25.50 -18.66
CA SER A 3 -32.45 24.55 -19.46
C SER A 3 -32.23 23.10 -18.97
N LYS A 4 -33.30 22.30 -18.87
CA LYS A 4 -33.27 20.88 -18.45
C LYS A 4 -32.18 20.07 -19.18
N LYS A 5 -31.94 20.38 -20.46
CA LYS A 5 -30.90 19.73 -21.29
C LYS A 5 -29.48 20.02 -20.80
N VAL A 6 -29.22 21.21 -20.25
CA VAL A 6 -27.89 21.62 -19.75
C VAL A 6 -27.61 20.98 -18.40
N LYS A 7 -28.61 20.89 -17.51
CA LYS A 7 -28.48 20.17 -16.22
C LYS A 7 -28.10 18.69 -16.42
N SER A 8 -28.68 18.03 -17.42
CA SER A 8 -28.36 16.62 -17.73
C SER A 8 -26.91 16.44 -18.21
N ARG A 9 -26.37 17.36 -19.01
CA ARG A 9 -24.96 17.34 -19.45
C ARG A 9 -23.99 17.54 -18.30
N ILE A 10 -24.29 18.48 -17.40
CA ILE A 10 -23.46 18.73 -16.21
C ILE A 10 -23.47 17.52 -15.28
N PHE A 11 -24.62 16.86 -15.11
CA PHE A 11 -24.71 15.63 -14.34
C PHE A 11 -23.82 14.53 -14.92
N PHE A 12 -23.85 14.34 -16.24
CA PHE A 12 -23.00 13.35 -16.91
C PHE A 12 -21.51 13.65 -16.74
N LEU A 13 -21.12 14.93 -16.87
CA LEU A 13 -19.75 15.40 -16.63
C LEU A 13 -19.31 15.16 -15.19
N ALA A 14 -20.16 15.47 -14.21
CA ALA A 14 -19.87 15.26 -12.80
C ALA A 14 -19.66 13.77 -12.47
N VAL A 15 -20.54 12.90 -12.97
CA VAL A 15 -20.42 11.45 -12.80
C VAL A 15 -19.14 10.92 -13.45
N SER A 16 -18.81 11.41 -14.66
CA SER A 16 -17.57 11.03 -15.33
C SER A 16 -16.34 11.44 -14.52
N LEU A 17 -16.34 12.63 -13.93
CA LEU A 17 -15.22 13.12 -13.11
C LEU A 17 -15.05 12.27 -11.84
N ILE A 18 -16.16 11.93 -11.18
CA ILE A 18 -16.16 11.06 -10.00
C ILE A 18 -15.63 9.67 -10.35
N SER A 19 -16.07 9.11 -11.49
CA SER A 19 -15.59 7.81 -11.98
C SER A 19 -14.07 7.80 -12.18
N VAL A 20 -13.51 8.83 -12.81
CA VAL A 20 -12.07 8.96 -12.98
C VAL A 20 -11.35 9.04 -11.64
N ALA A 21 -11.87 9.82 -10.68
CA ALA A 21 -11.29 9.92 -9.35
C ALA A 21 -11.25 8.56 -8.62
N ILE A 22 -12.31 7.76 -8.74
CA ILE A 22 -12.38 6.41 -8.17
C ILE A 22 -11.33 5.50 -8.81
N VAL A 23 -11.19 5.53 -10.13
CA VAL A 23 -10.18 4.72 -10.83
C VAL A 23 -8.76 5.08 -10.36
N ILE A 24 -8.44 6.36 -10.26
CA ILE A 24 -7.13 6.82 -9.76
C ILE A 24 -6.89 6.33 -8.33
N PHE A 25 -7.89 6.43 -7.45
CA PHE A 25 -7.79 5.95 -6.08
C PHE A 25 -7.49 4.45 -6.00
N ILE A 26 -8.18 3.64 -6.80
CA ILE A 26 -7.96 2.19 -6.86
C ILE A 26 -6.55 1.87 -7.37
N VAL A 27 -6.09 2.56 -8.42
CA VAL A 27 -4.75 2.37 -8.97
C VAL A 27 -3.68 2.71 -7.92
N LEU A 28 -3.82 3.84 -7.21
CA LEU A 28 -2.89 4.21 -6.15
C LEU A 28 -2.85 3.19 -5.01
N ARG A 29 -4.01 2.67 -4.59
CA ARG A 29 -4.09 1.62 -3.56
C ARG A 29 -3.46 0.30 -4.01
N SER A 30 -3.71 -0.09 -5.25
CA SER A 30 -3.09 -1.28 -5.83
C SER A 30 -1.58 -1.12 -5.95
N LEU A 31 -1.10 0.08 -6.34
CA LEU A 31 0.33 0.37 -6.32
C LEU A 31 0.90 0.32 -4.91
N GLU A 32 0.22 0.89 -3.91
CA GLU A 32 0.61 0.78 -2.50
C GLU A 32 0.85 -0.70 -2.17
N GLU A 33 -0.17 -1.55 -2.32
CA GLU A 33 -0.07 -2.96 -1.93
C GLU A 33 0.94 -3.81 -2.72
N ASN A 34 1.29 -3.42 -3.95
CA ASN A 34 2.18 -4.17 -4.85
C ASN A 34 3.60 -3.60 -4.96
N VAL A 35 3.85 -2.38 -4.47
CA VAL A 35 5.20 -1.86 -4.37
C VAL A 35 5.97 -2.70 -3.35
N VAL A 36 7.21 -3.04 -3.69
CA VAL A 36 8.11 -3.82 -2.84
C VAL A 36 8.48 -2.98 -1.62
N TYR A 37 7.61 -2.98 -0.61
CA TYR A 37 7.86 -2.30 0.64
C TYR A 37 8.96 -3.02 1.41
N PHE A 38 9.99 -2.26 1.77
CA PHE A 38 10.86 -2.61 2.87
C PHE A 38 10.14 -2.19 4.15
N PHE A 39 9.68 -3.17 4.92
CA PHE A 39 9.10 -2.90 6.22
C PHE A 39 10.20 -2.76 7.26
N SER A 40 10.03 -1.83 8.19
CA SER A 40 10.90 -1.77 9.36
C SER A 40 10.52 -2.87 10.36
N PRO A 41 11.47 -3.45 11.12
CA PRO A 41 11.16 -4.46 12.14
C PRO A 41 10.09 -3.99 13.14
N THR A 42 10.10 -2.69 13.48
CA THR A 42 9.14 -2.08 14.40
C THR A 42 7.74 -1.95 13.79
N GLU A 43 7.63 -1.60 12.50
CA GLU A 43 6.35 -1.55 11.80
C GLU A 43 5.68 -2.92 11.72
N ILE A 44 6.48 -3.98 11.51
CA ILE A 44 5.98 -5.37 11.49
C ILE A 44 5.45 -5.77 12.86
N TYR A 45 6.23 -5.50 13.91
CA TYR A 45 5.83 -5.82 15.28
C TYR A 45 4.52 -5.11 15.68
N ASN A 46 4.33 -3.87 15.21
CA ASN A 46 3.14 -3.07 15.53
C ASN A 46 1.95 -3.36 14.58
N LYS A 47 2.17 -3.80 13.35
CA LYS A 47 1.11 -4.21 12.43
C LYS A 47 0.73 -5.67 12.65
N ALA A 48 -0.29 -5.90 13.46
CA ALA A 48 -0.82 -7.22 13.83
C ALA A 48 -1.39 -8.08 12.66
N ASN A 49 -1.34 -7.63 11.40
CA ASN A 49 -2.04 -8.25 10.27
C ASN A 49 -1.19 -8.31 9.00
N ILE A 50 0.06 -8.78 9.11
CA ILE A 50 0.84 -9.09 7.91
C ILE A 50 0.56 -10.54 7.58
N SER A 51 -0.08 -10.78 6.44
CA SER A 51 -0.38 -12.11 5.94
C SER A 51 0.93 -12.90 5.81
N VAL A 52 1.03 -14.00 6.57
CA VAL A 52 2.21 -14.89 6.62
C VAL A 52 2.53 -15.50 5.24
N ASP A 53 1.58 -15.46 4.31
CA ASP A 53 1.67 -16.01 2.96
C ASP A 53 2.30 -15.05 1.93
N LYS A 54 2.57 -13.79 2.28
CA LYS A 54 3.19 -12.82 1.37
C LYS A 54 4.69 -12.71 1.62
N GLN A 55 5.52 -12.87 0.58
CA GLN A 55 6.96 -12.61 0.69
C GLN A 55 7.18 -11.12 0.99
N ILE A 56 7.72 -10.83 2.17
CA ILE A 56 8.05 -9.46 2.62
C ILE A 56 9.56 -9.26 2.68
N ARG A 57 10.01 -8.04 2.40
CA ARG A 57 11.40 -7.62 2.60
C ARG A 57 11.46 -6.76 3.85
N ILE A 58 12.37 -7.08 4.76
CA ILE A 58 12.52 -6.39 6.04
C ILE A 58 13.89 -5.72 6.05
N GLY A 59 13.93 -4.42 6.34
CA GLY A 59 15.16 -3.63 6.43
C GLY A 59 15.23 -2.90 7.75
N GLY A 60 16.34 -3.07 8.49
CA GLY A 60 16.51 -2.43 9.79
C GLY A 60 17.92 -2.55 10.34
N LEU A 61 18.18 -1.86 11.45
CA LEU A 61 19.44 -1.95 12.18
C LEU A 61 19.46 -3.21 13.04
N VAL A 62 20.54 -3.97 12.94
CA VAL A 62 20.80 -5.12 13.81
C VAL A 62 21.40 -4.62 15.13
N LYS A 63 20.91 -5.16 16.25
CA LYS A 63 21.40 -4.76 17.58
C LYS A 63 22.83 -5.26 17.78
N LYS A 64 23.68 -4.46 18.42
CA LYS A 64 25.04 -4.88 18.79
C LYS A 64 24.94 -6.15 19.66
N ASN A 65 25.76 -7.15 19.34
CA ASN A 65 25.79 -8.47 19.98
C ASN A 65 24.51 -9.33 19.81
N SER A 66 23.60 -9.04 18.87
CA SER A 66 22.45 -9.94 18.59
C SER A 66 22.72 -10.98 17.49
N VAL A 67 23.82 -10.85 16.76
CA VAL A 67 24.18 -11.79 15.68
C VAL A 67 24.73 -13.08 16.27
N SER A 68 24.03 -14.18 16.02
CA SER A 68 24.48 -15.55 16.31
C SER A 68 24.76 -16.29 15.02
N LYS A 69 25.97 -16.82 14.89
CA LYS A 69 26.40 -17.61 13.73
C LYS A 69 26.57 -19.06 14.15
N ASN A 70 25.77 -19.95 13.59
CA ASN A 70 26.05 -21.37 13.52
C ASN A 70 26.66 -21.69 12.14
N ASP A 71 27.42 -22.77 12.02
CA ASP A 71 28.28 -23.11 10.87
C ASP A 71 27.74 -22.71 9.47
N ILE A 72 26.43 -22.91 9.23
CA ILE A 72 25.76 -22.68 7.95
C ILE A 72 24.65 -21.61 8.04
N SER A 73 24.27 -21.14 9.24
CA SER A 73 23.15 -20.21 9.45
C SER A 73 23.49 -19.01 10.34
N ILE A 74 22.99 -17.83 9.98
CA ILE A 74 23.16 -16.59 10.73
C ILE A 74 21.78 -16.09 11.15
N ASN A 75 21.58 -15.94 12.46
CA ASN A 75 20.37 -15.39 13.06
C ASN A 75 20.71 -14.07 13.76
N PHE A 76 19.81 -13.09 13.74
CA PHE A 76 20.05 -11.75 14.30
C PHE A 76 18.80 -11.05 14.80
#